data_AF-A0A6B2G6K3-F1
#
_entry.id   AF-A0A6B2G6K3-F1
#
_cell.length_a   1.000
_cell.length_b   1.000
_cell.length_c   1.000
_cell.angle_alpha   90.00
_cell.angle_beta   90.00
_cell.angle_gamma   90.00
#
_symmetry.space_group_name_H-M   'P 1'
#
loop_
_entity.id
_entity.type
_entity.pdbx_description
1 polymer ?
#
loop_
_entity_poly.entity_id
_entity_poly.type
_entity_poly.pdbx_seq_one_letter_code
_entity_poly.pdbx_strand_id
1 'polypeptide(L)'
;MKDRSIEKLLVAKNIAFFISYIIYIVVAGCGFITFGGQPQQNLFVGYCSNDILINITRLVFTITILLTSPIQLHGCREVIESQFFSKYSKNKFVGPFIIFFLVSVVFIISSLIDDVGTVIEVGGAITNVPLVYILPALCAIFMYKKNGNEIIWKKIMAWTILLFGLFMLVISPYFSVQSYVEKFNHLPIEKYYCNKD
;
A
#
# COMPACT_ATOMS: atom_id res chain seq x y z
N MET A 1 6.19 -32.95 13.04
CA MET A 1 6.92 -31.71 13.43
C MET A 1 6.43 -30.44 12.72
N LYS A 2 5.71 -30.54 11.58
CA LYS A 2 5.27 -29.38 10.78
C LYS A 2 4.05 -28.64 11.34
N ASP A 3 3.20 -29.29 12.13
CA ASP A 3 1.96 -28.67 12.64
C ASP A 3 2.21 -27.72 13.82
N ARG A 4 3.17 -28.04 14.69
CA ARG A 4 3.54 -27.23 15.86
C ARG A 4 4.17 -25.87 15.48
N SER A 5 4.72 -25.72 14.28
CA SER A 5 5.24 -24.42 13.81
C SER A 5 4.14 -23.54 13.23
N ILE A 6 3.12 -24.11 12.59
CA ILE A 6 2.00 -23.36 12.00
C ILE A 6 1.17 -22.68 13.08
N GLU A 7 0.86 -23.38 14.18
CA GLU A 7 0.12 -22.78 15.30
C GLU A 7 0.84 -21.58 15.90
N LYS A 8 2.17 -21.68 16.09
CA LYS A 8 2.98 -20.56 16.56
C LYS A 8 2.97 -19.38 15.59
N LEU A 9 3.03 -19.65 14.29
CA LEU A 9 2.94 -18.61 13.25
C LEU A 9 1.57 -17.94 13.25
N LEU A 10 0.48 -18.69 13.45
CA LEU A 10 -0.87 -18.14 13.52
C LEU A 10 -1.07 -17.25 14.75
N VAL A 11 -0.58 -17.68 15.91
CA VAL A 11 -0.61 -16.88 17.14
C VAL A 11 0.20 -15.59 16.95
N ALA A 12 1.43 -15.69 16.44
CA ALA A 12 2.27 -14.54 16.16
C ALA A 12 1.61 -13.56 15.18
N LYS A 13 1.00 -14.08 14.11
CA LYS A 13 0.24 -13.29 13.13
C LYS A 13 -0.91 -12.54 13.79
N ASN A 14 -1.72 -13.21 14.61
CA ASN A 14 -2.87 -12.57 15.25
C ASN A 14 -2.44 -11.48 16.24
N ILE A 15 -1.38 -11.73 17.02
CA ILE A 15 -0.81 -10.73 17.93
C ILE A 15 -0.28 -9.53 17.14
N ALA A 16 0.46 -9.76 16.05
CA ALA A 16 0.98 -8.69 15.20
C ALA A 16 -0.14 -7.81 14.63
N PHE A 17 -1.19 -8.42 14.05
CA PHE A 17 -2.33 -7.65 13.54
C PHE A 17 -3.04 -6.84 14.63
N PHE A 18 -3.22 -7.43 15.82
CA PHE A 18 -3.86 -6.75 16.92
C PHE A 18 -3.05 -5.52 17.37
N ILE A 19 -1.73 -5.67 17.54
CA ILE A 19 -0.85 -4.56 17.92
C ILE A 19 -0.84 -3.47 16.84
N SER A 20 -0.68 -3.85 15.56
CA SER A 20 -0.71 -2.89 14.46
C SER A 20 -2.03 -2.13 14.40
N TYR A 21 -3.16 -2.82 14.58
CA TYR A 21 -4.49 -2.21 14.59
C TYR A 21 -4.63 -1.13 15.68
N ILE A 22 -4.18 -1.43 16.90
CA ILE A 22 -4.21 -0.46 18.00
C ILE A 22 -3.34 0.76 17.69
N ILE A 23 -2.11 0.54 17.19
CA ILE A 23 -1.21 1.65 16.84
C ILE A 23 -1.84 2.54 15.76
N TYR A 24 -2.41 1.94 14.70
CA TYR A 24 -3.06 2.71 13.64
C TYR A 24 -4.22 3.56 14.15
N ILE A 25 -5.08 3.03 15.03
CA ILE A 25 -6.20 3.78 15.61
C ILE A 25 -5.70 4.95 16.45
N VAL A 26 -4.71 4.72 17.32
CA VAL A 26 -4.17 5.77 18.18
C VAL A 26 -3.54 6.88 17.35
N VAL A 27 -2.71 6.54 16.37
CA VAL A 27 -2.04 7.54 15.51
C VAL A 27 -3.07 8.28 14.64
N ALA A 28 -4.02 7.58 14.03
CA ALA A 28 -5.07 8.19 13.22
C ALA A 28 -5.97 9.11 14.06
N GLY A 29 -6.35 8.68 15.27
CA GLY A 29 -7.15 9.47 16.20
C GLY A 29 -6.45 10.74 16.64
N CYS A 30 -5.18 10.65 17.04
CA CYS A 30 -4.37 11.81 17.39
C CYS A 30 -4.21 12.77 16.20
N GLY A 31 -3.95 12.25 14.99
CA GLY A 31 -3.87 13.07 13.78
C GLY A 31 -5.19 13.80 13.48
N PHE A 32 -6.32 13.10 13.57
CA PHE A 32 -7.64 13.67 13.31
C PHE A 32 -7.99 14.81 14.27
N ILE A 33 -7.74 14.62 15.57
CA ILE A 33 -7.97 15.65 16.60
C ILE A 33 -7.08 16.87 16.37
N THR A 34 -5.80 16.64 16.01
CA THR A 34 -4.82 17.71 15.77
C THR A 34 -5.27 18.64 14.63
N PHE A 35 -5.80 18.10 13.54
CA PHE A 35 -6.26 18.89 12.39
C PHE A 35 -7.74 19.32 12.45
N GLY A 36 -8.36 19.30 13.64
CA GLY A 36 -9.74 19.78 13.80
C GLY A 36 -10.78 18.99 12.98
N GLY A 37 -10.50 17.73 12.66
CA GLY A 37 -11.38 16.86 11.89
C GLY A 37 -11.21 16.92 10.36
N GLN A 38 -10.27 17.69 9.84
CA GLN A 38 -9.97 17.76 8.40
C GLN A 38 -8.48 17.55 8.10
N PRO A 39 -7.90 16.37 8.43
CA PRO A 39 -6.50 16.09 8.17
C PRO A 39 -6.21 16.03 6.66
N GLN A 40 -5.09 16.61 6.26
CA GLN A 40 -4.57 16.48 4.91
C GLN A 40 -4.00 15.09 4.69
N GLN A 41 -4.10 14.56 3.47
CA GLN A 41 -3.53 13.24 3.14
C GLN A 41 -2.01 13.20 3.35
N ASN A 42 -1.32 14.32 3.11
CA ASN A 42 0.05 14.54 3.57
C ASN A 42 0.04 15.41 4.84
N LEU A 43 0.11 14.77 6.00
CA LEU A 43 0.06 15.43 7.30
C LEU A 43 1.12 16.52 7.46
N PHE A 44 2.30 16.35 6.83
CA PHE A 44 3.39 17.30 6.96
C PHE A 44 3.14 18.63 6.25
N VAL A 45 2.23 18.68 5.27
CA VAL A 45 1.90 19.92 4.53
C VAL A 45 1.10 20.88 5.41
N GLY A 46 0.34 20.36 6.37
CA GLY A 46 -0.45 21.18 7.31
C GLY A 46 0.38 21.91 8.37
N TYR A 47 1.64 21.52 8.58
CA TYR A 47 2.54 22.14 9.56
C TYR A 47 3.49 23.18 8.94
N CYS A 48 3.91 24.16 9.74
CA CYS A 48 4.84 25.19 9.28
C CYS A 48 6.24 24.69 8.99
N SER A 49 6.89 25.37 8.04
CA SER A 49 8.28 25.11 7.68
C SER A 49 9.28 25.60 8.71
N ASN A 50 8.89 26.49 9.63
CA ASN A 50 9.79 27.01 10.67
C ASN A 50 9.84 26.15 11.94
N ASP A 51 9.01 25.11 12.05
CA ASP A 51 9.02 24.24 13.23
C ASP A 51 10.16 23.23 13.15
N ILE A 52 11.13 23.36 14.06
CA ILE A 52 12.31 22.50 14.14
C ILE A 52 11.91 21.03 14.36
N LEU A 53 10.91 20.76 15.21
CA LEU A 53 10.50 19.40 15.53
C LEU A 53 9.92 18.70 14.31
N ILE A 54 9.04 19.40 13.57
CA ILE A 54 8.43 18.89 12.34
C ILE A 54 9.50 18.68 11.26
N ASN A 55 10.47 19.58 11.14
CA ASN A 55 11.56 19.42 10.18
C ASN A 55 12.45 18.22 10.51
N ILE A 56 12.73 17.95 11.79
CA ILE A 56 13.41 16.72 12.22
C ILE A 56 12.58 15.49 11.82
N THR A 57 11.26 15.50 12.05
CA THR A 57 10.39 14.39 11.63
C THR A 57 10.39 14.19 10.12
N ARG A 58 10.33 15.27 9.32
CA ARG A 58 10.43 15.20 7.85
C ARG A 58 11.75 14.57 7.42
N LEU A 59 12.86 14.95 8.05
CA LEU A 59 14.18 14.38 7.77
C LEU A 59 14.22 12.88 8.09
N VAL A 60 13.76 12.46 9.28
CA VAL A 60 13.72 11.05 9.67
C VAL A 60 12.85 10.24 8.73
N PHE A 61 11.65 10.73 8.40
CA PHE A 61 10.74 10.08 7.44
C PHE A 61 11.37 9.94 6.05
N THR A 62 12.09 10.98 5.60
CA THR A 62 12.80 10.96 4.30
C THR A 62 13.90 9.91 4.29
N ILE A 63 14.71 9.82 5.36
CA ILE A 63 15.73 8.77 5.51
C ILE A 63 15.08 7.39 5.51
N THR A 64 13.96 7.20 6.21
CA THR A 64 13.24 5.92 6.23
C THR A 64 12.78 5.51 4.83
N ILE A 65 12.18 6.42 4.05
CA ILE A 65 11.79 6.13 2.67
C ILE A 65 13.02 5.81 1.82
N LEU A 66 14.08 6.62 1.90
CA LEU A 66 15.31 6.44 1.14
C LEU A 66 15.97 5.07 1.40
N LEU A 67 15.92 4.59 2.64
CA LEU A 67 16.43 3.26 3.01
C LEU A 67 15.48 2.13 2.59
N THR A 68 14.17 2.38 2.54
CA THR A 68 13.17 1.37 2.19
C THR A 68 13.06 1.15 0.68
N SER A 69 13.17 2.21 -0.13
CA SER A 69 13.11 2.15 -1.59
C SER A 69 14.06 1.13 -2.24
N PRO A 70 15.35 1.02 -1.89
CA PRO A 70 16.23 0.03 -2.50
C PRO A 70 15.83 -1.41 -2.15
N ILE A 71 15.32 -1.65 -0.94
CA ILE A 71 14.85 -2.97 -0.51
C ILE A 71 13.63 -3.39 -1.35
N GLN A 72 12.71 -2.47 -1.61
CA GLN A 72 11.54 -2.72 -2.46
C GLN A 72 11.92 -2.97 -3.93
N LEU A 73 12.80 -2.14 -4.48
CA LEU A 73 13.27 -2.29 -5.87
C LEU A 73 14.00 -3.61 -6.11
N HIS A 74 14.71 -4.13 -5.10
CA HIS A 74 15.32 -5.45 -5.18
C HIS A 74 14.28 -6.56 -5.39
N GLY A 75 13.20 -6.54 -4.60
CA GLY A 75 12.10 -7.49 -4.75
C GLY A 75 11.41 -7.38 -6.11
N CYS A 76 11.13 -6.16 -6.58
CA CYS A 76 10.55 -5.94 -7.90
C CYS A 76 11.46 -6.45 -9.03
N ARG A 77 12.76 -6.18 -8.95
CA ARG A 77 13.74 -6.68 -9.92
C ARG A 77 13.72 -8.20 -9.99
N GLU A 78 13.76 -8.88 -8.83
CA GLU A 78 13.79 -10.35 -8.77
C GLU A 78 12.54 -10.98 -9.40
N VAL A 79 11.36 -10.40 -9.16
CA VAL A 79 10.11 -10.87 -9.77
C VAL A 79 10.14 -10.66 -11.29
N ILE A 80 10.53 -9.48 -11.78
CA ILE A 80 10.58 -9.21 -13.24
C ILE A 80 11.62 -10.09 -13.92
N GLU A 81 12.80 -10.24 -13.31
CA GLU A 81 13.89 -11.05 -13.84
C GLU A 81 13.49 -12.52 -13.90
N SER A 82 12.85 -13.06 -12.86
CA SER A 82 12.42 -14.46 -12.83
C SER A 82 11.25 -14.78 -13.76
N GLN A 83 10.29 -13.86 -13.95
CA GLN A 83 9.12 -14.10 -14.79
C GLN A 83 9.39 -13.83 -16.28
N PHE A 84 10.09 -12.75 -16.61
CA PHE A 84 10.25 -12.29 -18.00
C PHE A 84 11.65 -12.54 -18.58
N PHE A 85 12.69 -12.52 -17.75
CA PHE A 85 14.09 -12.61 -18.21
C PHE A 85 14.85 -13.81 -17.64
N SER A 86 14.14 -14.88 -17.26
CA SER A 86 14.73 -16.08 -16.63
C SER A 86 15.90 -16.66 -17.45
N LYS A 87 15.79 -16.64 -18.79
CA LYS A 87 16.82 -17.11 -19.71
C LYS A 87 18.06 -16.19 -19.79
N TYR A 88 17.90 -14.91 -19.49
CA TYR A 88 18.94 -13.87 -19.57
C TYR A 88 19.47 -13.43 -18.20
N SER A 89 19.04 -14.09 -17.11
CA SER A 89 19.44 -13.75 -15.74
C SER A 89 20.97 -13.78 -15.50
N LYS A 90 21.72 -14.57 -16.29
CA LYS A 90 23.20 -14.58 -16.23
C LYS A 90 23.86 -13.31 -16.81
N ASN A 91 23.12 -12.45 -17.50
CA ASN A 91 23.64 -11.22 -18.09
C ASN A 91 23.66 -10.10 -17.05
N LYS A 92 24.87 -9.60 -16.73
CA LYS A 92 25.10 -8.54 -15.74
C LYS A 92 24.39 -7.22 -16.06
N PHE A 93 24.00 -6.99 -17.32
CA PHE A 93 23.32 -5.76 -17.75
C PHE A 93 21.80 -5.77 -17.52
N VAL A 94 21.16 -6.93 -17.40
CA VAL A 94 19.70 -7.03 -17.28
C VAL A 94 19.20 -6.46 -15.96
N GLY A 95 19.88 -6.78 -14.85
CA GLY A 95 19.52 -6.29 -13.52
C GLY A 95 19.52 -4.76 -13.39
N PRO A 96 20.66 -4.08 -13.68
CA PRO A 96 20.73 -2.61 -13.66
C PRO A 96 19.74 -1.94 -14.62
N PHE A 97 19.50 -2.54 -15.79
CA PHE A 97 18.52 -2.01 -16.74
C PHE A 97 17.09 -2.02 -16.19
N ILE A 98 16.67 -3.12 -15.53
CA ILE A 98 15.35 -3.21 -14.89
C ILE A 98 15.22 -2.15 -13.78
N ILE A 99 16.25 -1.98 -12.95
CA ILE A 99 16.23 -0.97 -11.87
C ILE A 99 16.13 0.43 -12.47
N PHE A 100 16.92 0.74 -13.49
CA PHE A 100 16.88 2.03 -14.17
C PHE A 100 15.49 2.31 -14.76
N PHE A 101 14.89 1.31 -15.40
CA PHE A 101 13.54 1.40 -15.92
C PHE A 101 12.50 1.66 -14.81
N LEU A 102 12.52 0.89 -13.72
CA LEU A 102 11.61 1.07 -12.59
C LEU A 102 11.73 2.48 -11.97
N VAL A 103 12.95 2.95 -11.73
CA VAL A 103 13.20 4.29 -11.17
C VAL A 103 12.74 5.38 -12.14
N SER A 104 12.93 5.19 -13.45
CA SER A 104 12.47 6.14 -14.46
C SER A 104 10.94 6.25 -14.48
N VAL A 105 10.23 5.12 -14.38
CA VAL A 105 8.76 5.12 -14.29
C VAL A 105 8.28 5.85 -13.04
N VAL A 106 8.88 5.57 -11.88
CA VAL A 106 8.54 6.27 -10.63
C VAL A 106 8.81 7.77 -10.76
N PHE A 107 9.93 8.16 -11.34
CA PHE A 107 10.28 9.57 -11.57
C PHE A 107 9.26 10.28 -12.48
N ILE A 108 8.82 9.64 -13.57
CA ILE A 108 7.79 10.19 -14.45
C ILE A 108 6.48 10.39 -13.68
N ILE A 109 6.04 9.39 -12.90
CA ILE A 109 4.82 9.50 -12.10
C ILE A 109 4.93 10.65 -11.08
N SER A 110 6.06 10.75 -10.38
CA SER A 110 6.33 11.84 -9.43
C SER A 110 6.36 13.22 -10.09
N SER A 111 6.77 13.32 -11.36
CA SER A 111 6.76 14.59 -12.10
C SER A 111 5.37 14.98 -12.60
N LEU A 112 4.42 14.04 -12.69
CA LEU A 112 3.06 14.28 -13.16
C LEU A 112 2.07 14.52 -12.00
N ILE A 113 2.33 13.91 -10.84
CA ILE A 113 1.44 13.93 -9.68
C ILE A 113 2.23 14.31 -8.42
N ASP A 114 2.03 15.53 -7.94
CA ASP A 114 2.67 16.04 -6.71
C ASP A 114 1.94 15.60 -5.42
N ASP A 115 0.70 15.10 -5.53
CA ASP A 115 -0.07 14.62 -4.38
C ASP A 115 0.23 13.15 -4.06
N VAL A 116 1.10 12.95 -3.05
CA VAL A 116 1.46 11.64 -2.50
C VAL A 116 0.23 10.84 -2.06
N GLY A 117 -0.81 11.51 -1.55
CA GLY A 117 -2.02 10.85 -1.08
C GLY A 117 -2.79 10.17 -2.22
N THR A 118 -2.96 10.87 -3.35
CA THR A 118 -3.57 10.32 -4.56
C THR A 118 -2.78 9.12 -5.10
N VAL A 119 -1.44 9.19 -5.13
CA VAL A 119 -0.59 8.08 -5.60
C VAL A 119 -0.76 6.83 -4.73
N ILE A 120 -0.80 6.99 -3.40
CA ILE A 120 -1.02 5.88 -2.46
C ILE A 120 -2.44 5.32 -2.62
N GLU A 121 -3.45 6.17 -2.80
CA GLU A 121 -4.85 5.77 -2.92
C GLU A 121 -5.08 4.90 -4.17
N VAL A 122 -4.65 5.39 -5.33
CA VAL A 122 -4.78 4.69 -6.62
C VAL A 122 -3.90 3.43 -6.65
N GLY A 123 -2.63 3.55 -6.25
CA GLY A 123 -1.69 2.43 -6.24
C GLY A 123 -2.14 1.31 -5.30
N GLY A 124 -2.65 1.69 -4.12
CA GLY A 124 -3.23 0.77 -3.15
C GLY A 124 -4.50 0.09 -3.65
N ALA A 125 -5.42 0.84 -4.26
CA ALA A 125 -6.66 0.31 -4.83
C ALA A 125 -6.38 -0.78 -5.89
N ILE A 126 -5.45 -0.51 -6.82
CA ILE A 126 -5.14 -1.43 -7.92
C ILE A 126 -4.37 -2.66 -7.42
N THR A 127 -3.44 -2.49 -6.47
CA THR A 127 -2.52 -3.56 -6.05
C THR A 127 -3.08 -4.41 -4.90
N ASN A 128 -3.68 -3.79 -3.88
CA ASN A 128 -4.12 -4.51 -2.68
C ASN A 128 -5.39 -5.31 -2.92
N VAL A 129 -6.32 -4.84 -3.75
CA VAL A 129 -7.58 -5.55 -3.98
C VAL A 129 -7.35 -6.95 -4.57
N PRO A 130 -6.56 -7.11 -5.66
CA PRO A 130 -6.23 -8.45 -6.16
C PRO A 130 -5.44 -9.28 -5.14
N LEU A 131 -4.48 -8.68 -4.44
CA LEU A 131 -3.59 -9.38 -3.53
C LEU A 131 -4.31 -9.92 -2.28
N VAL A 132 -5.22 -9.14 -1.70
CA VAL A 132 -5.88 -9.44 -0.42
C VAL A 132 -7.19 -10.17 -0.60
N TYR A 133 -7.97 -9.91 -1.65
CA TYR A 133 -9.27 -10.53 -1.85
C TYR A 133 -9.23 -11.64 -2.92
N ILE A 134 -8.75 -11.32 -4.12
CA ILE A 134 -8.87 -12.21 -5.28
C ILE A 134 -7.92 -13.41 -5.17
N LEU A 135 -6.64 -13.17 -4.89
CA LEU A 135 -5.61 -14.21 -4.82
C LEU A 135 -5.93 -15.30 -3.79
N PRO A 136 -6.19 -15.00 -2.49
CA PRO A 136 -6.51 -16.05 -1.52
C PRO A 136 -7.83 -16.75 -1.84
N ALA A 137 -8.84 -16.05 -2.37
CA ALA A 137 -10.10 -16.67 -2.77
C ALA A 137 -9.93 -17.67 -3.91
N LEU A 138 -9.17 -17.32 -4.95
CA LEU A 138 -8.84 -18.23 -6.06
C LEU A 138 -8.06 -19.44 -5.55
N CYS A 139 -7.03 -19.24 -4.72
CA CYS A 139 -6.27 -20.34 -4.12
C CYS A 139 -7.19 -21.29 -3.33
N ALA A 140 -8.12 -20.77 -2.53
CA ALA A 140 -9.08 -21.60 -1.80
C ALA A 140 -10.02 -22.39 -2.74
N ILE A 141 -10.55 -21.75 -3.79
CA ILE A 141 -11.43 -22.41 -4.77
C ILE A 141 -10.68 -23.52 -5.52
N PHE A 142 -9.44 -23.28 -5.95
CA PHE A 142 -8.62 -24.30 -6.61
C PHE A 142 -8.33 -25.49 -5.69
N MET A 143 -8.02 -25.23 -4.42
CA MET A 143 -7.81 -26.27 -3.42
C MET A 143 -9.08 -27.10 -3.18
N TYR A 144 -10.24 -26.46 -3.05
CA TYR A 144 -11.51 -27.16 -2.83
C TYR A 144 -11.94 -27.99 -4.04
N LYS A 145 -11.69 -27.50 -5.27
CA LYS A 145 -11.95 -28.26 -6.50
C LYS A 145 -11.11 -29.55 -6.56
N LYS A 146 -9.87 -29.52 -6.04
CA LYS A 146 -8.97 -30.67 -6.04
C LYS A 146 -9.30 -31.70 -4.95
N ASN A 147 -9.69 -31.27 -3.76
CA ASN A 147 -9.94 -32.17 -2.63
C ASN A 147 -11.35 -32.79 -2.61
N GLY A 148 -12.34 -32.23 -3.31
CA GLY A 148 -13.67 -32.81 -3.54
C GLY A 148 -14.59 -32.97 -2.31
N ASN A 149 -14.05 -32.94 -1.09
CA ASN A 149 -14.72 -33.33 0.16
C ASN A 149 -14.82 -32.19 1.19
N GLU A 150 -14.83 -30.94 0.73
CA GLU A 150 -14.83 -29.76 1.59
C GLU A 150 -16.25 -29.24 1.88
N ILE A 151 -16.43 -28.68 3.08
CA ILE A 151 -17.72 -28.17 3.56
C ILE A 151 -18.26 -27.10 2.60
N ILE A 152 -19.49 -27.27 2.13
CA ILE A 152 -20.18 -26.36 1.20
C ILE A 152 -20.11 -24.89 1.66
N TRP A 153 -20.23 -24.64 2.96
CA TRP A 153 -20.10 -23.29 3.55
C TRP A 153 -18.77 -22.60 3.21
N LYS A 154 -17.64 -23.31 3.33
CA LYS A 154 -16.32 -22.73 3.01
C LYS A 154 -16.21 -22.37 1.53
N LYS A 155 -16.80 -23.19 0.66
CA LYS A 155 -16.85 -22.94 -0.78
C LYS A 155 -17.68 -21.69 -1.09
N ILE A 156 -18.85 -21.53 -0.46
CA ILE A 156 -19.68 -20.32 -0.61
C ILE A 156 -18.91 -19.09 -0.13
N MET A 157 -18.27 -19.15 1.05
CA MET A 157 -17.46 -18.04 1.57
C MET A 157 -16.35 -17.62 0.59
N ALA A 158 -15.60 -18.57 0.04
CA ALA A 158 -14.55 -18.27 -0.92
C ALA A 158 -15.09 -17.55 -2.18
N TRP A 159 -16.23 -18.00 -2.72
CA TRP A 159 -16.87 -17.33 -3.85
C TRP A 159 -17.39 -15.94 -3.50
N THR A 160 -17.95 -15.74 -2.30
CA THR A 160 -18.42 -14.41 -1.87
C THR A 160 -17.26 -13.41 -1.75
N ILE A 161 -16.12 -13.84 -1.20
CA ILE A 161 -14.91 -13.00 -1.10
C ILE A 161 -14.39 -12.64 -2.50
N LEU A 162 -14.40 -13.59 -3.43
CA LEU A 162 -13.98 -13.35 -4.82
C LEU A 162 -14.86 -12.31 -5.51
N LEU A 163 -16.19 -12.45 -5.41
CA LEU A 163 -17.15 -11.51 -6.01
C LEU A 163 -17.01 -10.12 -5.39
N PHE A 164 -16.86 -10.04 -4.07
CA PHE A 164 -16.60 -8.79 -3.38
C PHE A 164 -15.29 -8.13 -3.83
N GLY A 165 -14.22 -8.92 -4.00
CA GLY A 165 -12.94 -8.44 -4.53
C GLY A 165 -13.06 -7.89 -5.95
N LEU A 166 -13.78 -8.58 -6.83
CA LEU A 166 -14.03 -8.12 -8.21
C LEU A 166 -14.84 -6.82 -8.25
N PHE A 167 -15.83 -6.69 -7.37
CA PHE A 167 -16.61 -5.46 -7.22
C PHE A 167 -15.74 -4.29 -6.73
N MET A 168 -14.93 -4.50 -5.70
CA MET A 168 -14.01 -3.49 -5.18
C MET A 168 -12.93 -3.08 -6.20
N LEU A 169 -12.52 -3.99 -7.08
CA LEU A 169 -11.50 -3.71 -8.09
C LEU A 169 -11.93 -2.60 -9.07
N VAL A 170 -13.23 -2.49 -9.34
CA VAL A 170 -13.78 -1.44 -10.22
C VAL A 170 -14.08 -0.16 -9.43
N ILE A 171 -14.63 -0.32 -8.23
CA ILE A 171 -15.12 0.81 -7.43
C ILE A 171 -13.99 1.61 -6.80
N SER A 172 -12.96 0.96 -6.27
CA SER A 172 -11.89 1.66 -5.55
C SER A 172 -11.15 2.67 -6.45
N PRO A 173 -10.68 2.31 -7.67
CA PRO A 173 -10.05 3.29 -8.55
C PRO A 173 -11.00 4.41 -8.99
N TYR A 174 -12.29 4.11 -9.18
CA TYR A 174 -13.30 5.11 -9.54
C TYR A 174 -13.41 6.21 -8.47
N PHE A 175 -13.54 5.82 -7.20
CA PHE A 175 -13.58 6.79 -6.09
C PHE A 175 -12.28 7.58 -5.97
N SER A 176 -11.13 6.95 -6.18
CA SER A 176 -9.84 7.65 -6.11
C SER A 176 -9.67 8.71 -7.20
N VAL A 177 -10.14 8.43 -8.41
CA VAL A 177 -10.14 9.43 -9.50
C VAL A 177 -11.11 10.57 -9.20
N GLN A 178 -12.30 10.27 -8.68
CA GLN A 178 -13.26 11.31 -8.29
C GLN A 178 -12.68 12.23 -7.22
N SER A 179 -12.07 11.66 -6.17
CA SER A 179 -11.37 12.39 -5.10
C SER A 179 -10.27 13.31 -5.66
N TYR A 180 -9.51 12.84 -6.65
CA TYR A 180 -8.50 13.65 -7.33
C TYR A 180 -9.11 14.83 -8.12
N VAL A 181 -10.17 14.60 -8.88
CA VAL A 181 -10.84 15.65 -9.67
C VAL A 181 -11.46 16.73 -8.76
N GLU A 182 -12.07 16.32 -7.64
CA GLU A 182 -12.63 17.26 -6.67
C GLU A 182 -11.54 18.14 -6.04
N LYS A 183 -10.39 17.58 -5.67
CA LYS A 183 -9.26 18.36 -5.15
C LYS A 183 -8.68 19.32 -6.16
N PHE A 184 -8.63 18.96 -7.44
CA PHE A 184 -8.12 19.84 -8.50
C PHE A 184 -8.99 21.10 -8.65
N ASN A 185 -10.29 21.00 -8.38
CA ASN A 185 -11.23 22.11 -8.53
C ASN A 185 -11.25 23.09 -7.34
N HIS A 186 -10.56 22.79 -6.22
CA HIS A 186 -10.47 23.67 -5.04
C HIS A 186 -9.02 24.15 -4.80
N LEU A 187 -8.80 25.48 -4.72
CA LEU A 187 -7.52 26.15 -4.39
C LEU A 187 -7.68 27.05 -3.14
N PRO A 188 -6.65 27.26 -2.28
CA PRO A 188 -5.51 26.43 -1.93
C PRO A 188 -5.69 25.75 -0.56
N ILE A 189 -4.80 24.82 -0.26
CA ILE A 189 -4.71 24.06 0.98
C ILE A 189 -4.32 25.00 2.14
N GLU A 190 -5.25 25.23 3.07
CA GLU A 190 -5.00 26.09 4.22
C GLU A 190 -3.98 25.44 5.17
N LYS A 191 -2.88 26.17 5.46
CA LYS A 191 -1.88 25.74 6.45
C LYS A 191 -2.39 26.11 7.84
N TYR A 192 -3.13 25.19 8.45
CA TYR A 192 -3.77 25.36 9.76
C TYR A 192 -2.85 25.89 10.87
N TYR A 193 -1.54 25.57 10.80
CA TYR A 193 -0.59 25.92 11.86
C TYR A 193 0.28 27.16 11.59
N CYS A 194 0.18 27.82 10.42
CA CYS A 194 0.99 29.01 10.12
C CYS A 194 0.32 30.34 10.35
N ASN A 195 -0.95 30.32 10.74
CA ASN A 195 -1.76 31.51 10.95
C ASN A 195 -2.23 31.66 12.42
N LYS A 196 -1.54 31.00 13.35
CA LYS A 196 -1.69 31.31 14.78
C LYS A 196 -0.61 32.30 15.17
N ASP A 197 -0.97 33.58 15.11
CA ASP A 197 -0.37 34.61 15.96
C ASP A 197 -0.50 34.23 17.44
#